data_AF-A0A3D0VV65-F1
#
_entry.id   AF-A0A3D0VV65-F1
#
_cell.length_a   1.000
_cell.length_b   1.000
_cell.length_c   1.000
_cell.angle_alpha   90.00
_cell.angle_beta   90.00
_cell.angle_gamma   90.00
#
_symmetry.space_group_name_H-M   'P 1'
#
loop_
_entity.id
_entity.type
_entity.pdbx_description
1 polymer ?
#
loop_
_entity_poly.entity_id
_entity_poly.type
_entity_poly.pdbx_seq_one_letter_code
_entity_poly.pdbx_strand_id
1 'polypeptide(L)' 'MILIHGYLHTMNGSPIADGFIEIQGERIVSVGPMSDLPQVPADAVDLKEATVTPGL' A
#
# COMPACT_ATOMS: atom_id res chain seq x y z
N MET A 1 -5.88 -2.04 8.97
CA MET A 1 -5.14 -0.80 8.65
C MET A 1 -4.96 -0.74 7.15
N ILE A 2 -5.21 0.41 6.53
CA ILE A 2 -4.91 0.63 5.11
C ILE A 2 -3.89 1.75 5.00
N LEU A 3 -2.82 1.49 4.28
CA LEU A 3 -1.82 2.48 3.88
C LEU A 3 -2.10 2.87 2.43
N ILE A 4 -2.12 4.15 2.08
CA ILE A 4 -2.49 4.61 0.73
C ILE A 4 -1.45 5.59 0.16
N HIS A 5 -1.47 5.78 -1.16
CA HIS A 5 -0.65 6.76 -1.88
C HIS A 5 0.88 6.60 -1.72
N GLY A 6 1.35 5.42 -1.31
CA GLY A 6 2.77 5.13 -1.20
C GLY A 6 3.38 4.71 -2.52
N TYR A 7 4.68 5.02 -2.72
CA TYR A 7 5.49 4.41 -3.77
C TYR A 7 5.99 3.04 -3.28
N LEU A 8 5.38 1.96 -3.76
CA LEU A 8 5.58 0.62 -3.20
C LEU A 8 6.59 -0.17 -4.02
N HIS A 9 7.72 -0.52 -3.40
CA HIS A 9 8.57 -1.59 -3.90
C HIS A 9 8.01 -2.95 -3.45
N THR A 10 7.84 -3.86 -4.39
CA THR A 10 7.54 -5.27 -4.10
C THR A 10 8.81 -6.11 -4.24
N MET A 11 8.86 -7.30 -3.62
CA MET A 11 9.99 -8.23 -3.79
C MET A 11 10.13 -8.73 -5.23
N ASN A 12 9.06 -8.65 -6.03
CA ASN A 12 9.02 -9.11 -7.40
C ASN A 12 8.17 -8.16 -8.26
N GLY A 13 8.67 -7.85 -9.46
CA GLY A 13 8.01 -6.96 -10.39
C GLY A 13 8.46 -5.50 -10.30
N SER A 14 7.78 -4.64 -11.04
CA SER A 14 8.03 -3.21 -11.02
C SER A 14 7.35 -2.56 -9.80
N PRO A 15 7.91 -1.45 -9.26
CA PRO A 15 7.26 -0.70 -8.21
C PRO A 15 5.88 -0.17 -8.63
N ILE A 16 4.99 -0.03 -7.65
CA ILE A 16 3.66 0.57 -7.81
C ILE A 16 3.75 2.04 -7.41
N ALA A 17 3.52 2.96 -8.34
CA ALA A 17 3.81 4.37 -8.12
C ALA A 17 2.83 5.08 -7.16
N ASP A 18 1.58 4.66 -7.16
CA ASP A 18 0.50 5.17 -6.32
C ASP A 18 -0.28 3.97 -5.79
N GLY A 19 0.22 3.38 -4.71
CA GLY A 19 -0.23 2.08 -4.22
C GLY A 19 -0.90 2.11 -2.85
N PHE A 20 -1.64 1.05 -2.56
CA PHE A 20 -2.19 0.77 -1.25
C PHE A 20 -1.66 -0.56 -0.69
N ILE A 21 -1.66 -0.66 0.63
CA ILE A 21 -1.40 -1.90 1.38
C ILE A 21 -2.54 -2.08 2.38
N GLU A 22 -3.24 -3.20 2.29
CA GLU A 22 -4.23 -3.62 3.29
C GLU A 22 -3.61 -4.61 4.27
N ILE A 23 -3.69 -4.28 5.56
CA ILE A 23 -3.18 -5.08 6.67
C ILE A 23 -4.35 -5.46 7.58
N GLN A 24 -4.52 -6.76 7.81
CA GLN A 24 -5.47 -7.31 8.76
C GLN A 24 -4.72 -8.14 9.81
N GLY A 25 -4.78 -7.70 11.07
CA GLY A 25 -3.96 -8.27 12.14
C GLY A 25 -2.48 -8.13 11.83
N GLU A 26 -1.77 -9.26 11.80
CA GLU A 26 -0.32 -9.34 11.58
C GLU A 26 0.08 -9.62 10.12
N ARG A 27 -0.87 -9.57 9.18
CA ARG A 27 -0.63 -9.97 7.78
C ARG A 27 -1.06 -8.89 6.80
N ILE A 28 -0.27 -8.74 5.74
CA ILE A 28 -0.67 -8.04 4.52
C ILE A 28 -1.63 -8.97 3.76
N VAL A 29 -2.84 -8.51 3.50
CA VAL A 29 -3.87 -9.29 2.80
C VAL A 29 -4.10 -8.83 1.36
N SER A 30 -3.72 -7.59 1.05
CA SER A 30 -3.81 -7.04 -0.30
C SER A 30 -2.77 -5.94 -0.51
N VAL A 31 -2.22 -5.87 -1.72
CA VAL A 31 -1.32 -4.81 -2.20
C VAL A 31 -1.64 -4.57 -3.66
N GLY A 32 -1.77 -3.31 -4.05
CA GLY A 32 -2.10 -2.96 -5.43
C GLY A 32 -2.02 -1.47 -5.71
N PRO A 33 -2.29 -1.06 -6.96
CA PRO A 33 -2.47 0.36 -7.28
C PRO A 33 -3.73 0.91 -6.61
N MET A 34 -3.75 2.21 -6.31
CA MET A 34 -4.91 2.90 -5.74
C MET A 34 -6.18 2.75 -6.57
N SER A 35 -6.06 2.55 -7.89
CA SER A 35 -7.19 2.28 -8.79
C SER A 35 -7.98 1.03 -8.43
N ASP A 36 -7.33 0.07 -7.76
CA ASP A 36 -7.94 -1.21 -7.40
C ASP A 36 -8.60 -1.16 -6.03
N LEU A 37 -8.42 -0.07 -5.26
CA LEU A 37 -9.05 0.13 -3.97
C LEU A 37 -10.43 0.78 -4.17
N PRO A 38 -11.56 0.06 -3.96
CA PRO A 38 -12.89 0.55 -4.31
C PRO A 38 -13.37 1.71 -3.41
N GLN A 39 -12.89 1.76 -2.17
CA GLN A 39 -13.23 2.81 -1.22
C GLN A 39 -12.04 3.05 -0.27
N VAL A 40 -11.72 4.32 -0.03
CA VAL A 40 -10.71 4.72 0.94
C VAL A 40 -11.37 4.89 2.32
N PRO A 41 -10.98 4.11 3.33
CA PRO A 41 -11.46 4.30 4.71
C PRO A 41 -11.01 5.64 5.28
N ALA A 42 -11.81 6.23 6.17
CA ALA A 42 -11.49 7.51 6.80
C ALA A 42 -10.26 7.47 7.72
N ASP A 43 -9.91 6.27 8.22
CA ASP A 43 -8.75 6.00 9.08
C ASP A 43 -7.53 5.47 8.30
N ALA A 44 -7.56 5.52 6.97
CA ALA A 44 -6.40 5.17 6.15
C ALA A 44 -5.23 6.11 6.44
N VAL A 45 -4.01 5.55 6.45
CA VAL A 45 -2.78 6.31 6.62
C VAL A 45 -2.28 6.73 5.24
N ASP A 46 -2.26 8.03 4.99
CA ASP A 46 -1.72 8.60 3.77
C ASP A 46 -0.18 8.61 3.80
N LEU A 47 0.43 7.95 2.83
CA LEU A 47 1.87 7.82 2.64
C LEU A 47 2.37 8.61 1.43
N LYS A 48 1.62 9.61 0.96
CA LYS A 48 2.06 10.47 -0.14
C LYS A 48 3.49 10.97 0.09
N GLU A 49 4.31 10.88 -0.97
CA GLU A 49 5.75 11.20 -0.97
C GLU A 49 6.65 10.23 -0.18
N ALA A 50 6.10 9.18 0.45
CA ALA A 50 6.87 8.13 1.10
C ALA A 50 7.11 6.92 0.19
N THR A 51 8.26 6.28 0.39
CA THR A 51 8.61 5.00 -0.23
C THR A 51 8.44 3.88 0.77
N VAL A 52 7.80 2.78 0.34
CA VAL A 52 7.59 1.58 1.15
C VAL A 52 8.35 0.42 0.53
N THR A 53 9.11 -0.31 1.36
CA THR A 53 9.83 -1.51 0.97
C THR A 53 9.50 -2.66 1.92
N PRO A 54 9.64 -3.92 1.49
CA PRO A 54 9.67 -5.05 2.41
C PRO A 54 10.79 -4.86 3.45
N GLY A 55 10.58 -5.38 4.66
CA GLY A 55 11.65 -5.46 5.65
C GLY A 55 12.82 -6.31 5.13
N LEU A 56 14.03 -5.97 5.57
CA LEU A 56 15.26 -6.70 5.27
C LEU A 56 15.32 -8.05 6.01
#